data_AF-A0A1Z4C0S7-F1
#
_entry.id   AF-A0A1Z4C0S7-F1
#
_cell.length_a   1.000
_cell.length_b   1.000
_cell.length_c   1.000
_cell.angle_alpha   90.00
_cell.angle_beta   90.00
_cell.angle_gamma   90.00
#
_symmetry.space_group_name_H-M   'P 1'
#
loop_
_entity.id
_entity.type
_entity.pdbx_description
1 polymer ?
#
loop_
_entity_poly.entity_id
_entity_poly.type
_entity_poly.pdbx_seq_one_letter_code
_entity_poly.pdbx_strand_id
1 'polypeptide(L)'
;MKTKNDYIDSMAAELKAWGMQIDVLTAQAERSVGTAKLKYTQELNSLRGHQQAATLKMRDLETASDDTWENIKETADKVWDDLRTGLSSATANFK
;
A
#
# COMPACT_ATOMS: atom_id res chain seq x y z
N MET A 1 -2.01 18.26 -17.81
CA MET A 1 -1.97 16.79 -17.60
C MET A 1 -0.90 16.53 -16.54
N LYS A 2 -1.16 15.66 -15.55
CA LYS A 2 -0.05 15.15 -14.73
C LYS A 2 0.87 14.37 -15.67
N THR A 3 2.17 14.64 -15.62
CA THR A 3 3.14 13.83 -16.33
C THR A 3 3.26 12.47 -15.65
N LYS A 4 3.82 11.48 -16.37
CA LYS A 4 4.16 10.17 -15.80
C LYS A 4 4.96 10.33 -14.50
N ASN A 5 5.91 11.27 -14.47
CA ASN A 5 6.73 11.56 -13.29
C ASN A 5 5.89 12.12 -12.13
N ASP A 6 5.01 13.10 -12.38
CA ASP A 6 4.13 13.63 -11.33
C ASP A 6 3.21 12.55 -10.72
N TYR A 7 2.80 11.58 -11.54
CA TYR A 7 2.01 10.44 -11.08
C TYR A 7 2.84 9.49 -10.20
N ILE A 8 4.04 9.12 -10.65
CA ILE A 8 4.98 8.28 -9.88
C ILE A 8 5.34 8.94 -8.55
N ASP A 9 5.67 10.23 -8.54
CA ASP A 9 6.03 10.96 -7.32
C ASP A 9 4.88 10.99 -6.31
N SER A 10 3.65 11.22 -6.80
CA SER A 10 2.43 11.19 -5.97
C SER A 10 2.25 9.81 -5.33
N MET A 11 2.38 8.75 -6.11
CA MET A 11 2.26 7.38 -5.65
C MET A 11 3.37 7.03 -4.64
N ALA A 12 4.60 7.49 -4.86
CA ALA A 12 5.73 7.21 -3.99
C ALA A 12 5.55 7.86 -2.61
N ALA A 13 5.03 9.10 -2.60
CA ALA A 13 4.67 9.79 -1.38
C ALA A 13 3.58 9.05 -0.58
N GLU A 14 2.54 8.54 -1.27
CA GLU A 14 1.49 7.74 -0.64
C GLU A 14 2.05 6.44 -0.04
N LEU A 15 2.88 5.70 -0.79
CA LEU A 15 3.50 4.46 -0.28
C LEU A 15 4.38 4.70 0.94
N LYS A 16 5.12 5.81 0.96
CA LYS A 16 5.92 6.20 2.13
C LYS A 16 5.02 6.49 3.33
N ALA A 17 3.93 7.23 3.14
CA ALA A 17 2.97 7.54 4.20
C ALA A 17 2.31 6.27 4.75
N TRP A 18 1.91 5.37 3.87
CA TRP A 18 1.29 4.10 4.22
C TRP A 18 2.26 3.14 4.91
N GLY A 19 3.53 3.12 4.50
CA GLY A 19 4.58 2.38 5.21
C GLY A 19 4.67 2.78 6.68
N MET A 20 4.68 4.09 6.96
CA MET A 20 4.67 4.58 8.35
C MET A 20 3.40 4.19 9.12
N GLN A 21 2.23 4.16 8.46
CA GLN A 21 0.99 3.71 9.11
C GLN A 21 1.02 2.21 9.42
N ILE A 22 1.55 1.39 8.51
CA ILE A 22 1.76 -0.05 8.73
C ILE A 22 2.74 -0.29 9.88
N ASP A 23 3.78 0.52 10.02
CA ASP A 23 4.73 0.43 11.15
C ASP A 23 4.03 0.73 12.49
N VAL A 24 3.17 1.75 12.53
CA VAL A 24 2.35 2.07 13.71
C VAL A 24 1.42 0.91 14.07
N LEU A 25 0.71 0.34 13.09
CA LEU A 25 -0.15 -0.83 13.30
C LEU A 25 0.66 -2.05 13.76
N THR A 26 1.87 -2.24 13.22
CA THR A 26 2.78 -3.32 13.63
C THR A 26 3.13 -3.19 15.11
N ALA A 27 3.54 -2.00 15.56
CA ALA A 27 3.85 -1.76 16.97
C ALA A 27 2.64 -1.96 17.90
N GLN A 28 1.43 -1.62 17.45
CA GLN A 28 0.20 -1.89 18.21
C GLN A 28 -0.08 -3.39 18.32
N ALA A 29 0.07 -4.13 17.21
CA ALA A 29 -0.11 -5.58 17.21
C ALA A 29 0.88 -6.30 18.14
N GLU A 30 2.15 -5.85 18.18
CA GLU A 30 3.17 -6.40 19.08
C GLU A 30 2.83 -6.24 20.57
N ARG A 31 2.14 -5.15 20.93
CA ARG A 31 1.67 -4.87 22.30
C ARG A 31 0.40 -5.63 22.66
N SER A 32 -0.33 -6.14 21.68
CA SER A 32 -1.57 -6.90 21.90
C SER A 32 -1.29 -8.34 22.33
N VAL A 33 -2.28 -8.98 22.97
CA VAL A 33 -2.17 -10.36 23.48
C VAL A 33 -3.40 -11.18 23.10
N GLY A 34 -3.26 -12.51 23.14
CA GLY A 34 -4.38 -13.43 22.91
C GLY A 34 -4.95 -13.34 21.50
N THR A 35 -6.28 -13.39 21.40
CA THR A 35 -7.01 -13.40 20.11
C THR A 35 -6.85 -12.11 19.31
N ALA A 36 -6.69 -10.97 19.98
CA ALA A 36 -6.42 -9.69 19.32
C ALA A 36 -5.11 -9.73 18.54
N LYS A 37 -4.04 -10.29 19.13
CA LYS A 37 -2.74 -10.44 18.45
C LYS A 37 -2.84 -11.28 17.18
N LEU A 38 -3.60 -12.36 17.21
CA LEU A 38 -3.81 -13.21 16.05
C LEU A 38 -4.53 -12.44 14.92
N LYS A 39 -5.63 -11.75 15.24
CA LYS A 39 -6.39 -10.95 14.27
C LYS A 39 -5.51 -9.86 13.66
N TYR A 40 -4.81 -9.09 14.49
CA TYR A 40 -3.94 -8.00 14.03
C TYR A 40 -2.78 -8.48 13.17
N THR A 41 -2.19 -9.63 13.50
CA THR A 41 -1.12 -10.24 12.68
C THR A 41 -1.64 -10.64 11.30
N GLN A 42 -2.87 -11.17 11.21
CA GLN A 42 -3.48 -11.53 9.93
C GLN A 42 -3.74 -10.29 9.06
N GLU A 43 -4.30 -9.23 9.64
CA GLU A 43 -4.51 -7.94 8.96
C GLU A 43 -3.18 -7.36 8.45
N LEU A 44 -2.14 -7.34 9.29
CA LEU A 44 -0.81 -6.85 8.92
C LEU A 44 -0.17 -7.66 7.80
N ASN A 45 -0.36 -8.98 7.78
CA ASN A 45 0.15 -9.81 6.68
C ASN A 45 -0.54 -9.47 5.35
N SER A 46 -1.85 -9.22 5.38
CA SER A 46 -2.58 -8.74 4.20
C SER A 46 -2.05 -7.40 3.70
N LEU A 47 -1.88 -6.43 4.62
CA LEU A 47 -1.33 -5.11 4.30
C LEU A 47 0.08 -5.18 3.68
N ARG A 48 0.95 -6.03 4.23
CA ARG A 48 2.31 -6.23 3.69
C ARG A 48 2.27 -6.81 2.27
N GLY A 49 1.33 -7.71 1.99
CA GLY A 49 1.10 -8.22 0.64
C GLY A 49 0.70 -7.11 -0.35
N HIS A 50 -0.26 -6.26 0.05
CA HIS A 50 -0.67 -5.11 -0.76
C HIS A 50 0.46 -4.10 -0.96
N GLN A 51 1.24 -3.80 0.08
CA GLN A 51 2.40 -2.92 0.00
C GLN A 51 3.47 -3.46 -0.96
N GLN A 52 3.73 -4.76 -0.93
CA GLN A 52 4.67 -5.40 -1.85
C GLN A 52 4.18 -5.31 -3.30
N ALA A 53 2.88 -5.60 -3.53
CA ALA A 53 2.28 -5.47 -4.86
C ALA A 53 2.39 -4.04 -5.40
N ALA A 54 2.11 -3.04 -4.56
CA ALA A 54 2.24 -1.62 -4.91
C ALA A 54 3.69 -1.23 -5.22
N THR A 55 4.65 -1.73 -4.43
CA THR A 55 6.08 -1.49 -4.66
C THR A 55 6.56 -2.09 -6.00
N LEU A 56 6.12 -3.31 -6.32
CA LEU A 56 6.44 -3.94 -7.61
C LEU A 56 5.83 -3.14 -8.77
N LYS A 57 4.58 -2.71 -8.60
CA LYS A 57 3.87 -1.93 -9.61
C LYS A 57 4.47 -0.55 -9.82
N MET A 58 5.02 0.07 -8.77
CA MET A 58 5.79 1.30 -8.88
C MET A 58 7.01 1.12 -9.78
N ARG A 59 7.76 0.04 -9.59
CA ARG A 59 8.92 -0.27 -10.43
C ARG A 59 8.52 -0.50 -11.90
N ASP A 60 7.37 -1.13 -12.15
CA ASP A 60 6.84 -1.28 -13.51
C ASP A 60 6.55 0.11 -14.13
N LEU A 61 5.96 1.03 -13.36
CA LEU A 61 5.70 2.41 -13.82
C LEU A 61 7.00 3.16 -14.12
N GLU A 62 7.99 3.09 -13.24
CA GLU A 62 9.29 3.75 -13.43
C GLU A 62 9.96 3.31 -14.74
N THR A 63 9.91 2.00 -15.04
CA THR A 63 10.52 1.41 -16.24
C THR A 63 9.69 1.53 -17.51
N ALA A 64 8.42 1.94 -17.43
CA ALA A 64 7.53 2.09 -18.57
C ALA A 64 8.02 3.15 -19.57
N SER A 65 7.71 3.00 -20.85
CA SER A 65 7.85 4.10 -21.82
C SER A 65 6.64 5.04 -21.79
N ASP A 66 6.77 6.22 -22.40
CA ASP A 66 5.66 7.18 -22.56
C ASP A 66 4.49 6.60 -23.38
N ASP A 67 4.73 5.57 -24.19
CA ASP A 67 3.69 4.89 -24.98
C ASP A 67 3.00 3.75 -24.22
N THR A 68 3.60 3.27 -23.11
CA THR A 68 3.12 2.08 -22.38
C THR A 68 2.66 2.36 -20.96
N TRP A 69 2.99 3.52 -20.40
CA TRP A 69 2.70 3.83 -18.99
C TRP A 69 1.20 3.93 -18.67
N GLU A 70 0.34 4.39 -19.58
CA GLU A 70 -1.11 4.51 -19.32
C GLU A 70 -1.75 3.14 -19.02
N ASN A 71 -1.34 2.09 -19.74
CA ASN A 71 -1.81 0.73 -19.49
C ASN A 71 -1.34 0.21 -18.11
N ILE A 72 -0.11 0.54 -17.71
CA ILE A 72 0.43 0.14 -16.42
C ILE A 72 -0.26 0.92 -15.29
N LYS A 73 -0.55 2.20 -15.52
CA LYS A 73 -1.28 3.08 -14.60
C LYS A 73 -2.65 2.53 -14.23
N GLU A 74 -3.42 2.00 -15.17
CA GLU A 74 -4.72 1.38 -14.82
C GLU A 74 -4.57 0.21 -13.83
N THR A 75 -3.53 -0.61 -13.99
CA THR A 75 -3.25 -1.68 -13.03
C THR A 75 -2.68 -1.16 -11.72
N ALA A 76 -1.94 -0.05 -11.75
CA ALA A 76 -1.41 0.61 -10.57
C ALA A 76 -2.50 1.25 -9.71
N ASP A 77 -3.47 1.92 -10.34
CA ASP A 77 -4.60 2.54 -9.65
C ASP A 77 -5.39 1.49 -8.83
N LYS A 78 -5.59 0.29 -9.40
CA LYS A 78 -6.24 -0.83 -8.69
C LYS A 78 -5.43 -1.29 -7.47
N VAL A 79 -4.13 -1.51 -7.65
CA VAL A 79 -3.24 -1.93 -6.55
C VAL A 79 -3.19 -0.88 -5.44
N TRP A 80 -3.23 0.40 -5.79
CA TRP A 80 -3.30 1.50 -4.81
C TRP A 80 -4.62 1.51 -4.06
N ASP A 81 -5.73 1.25 -4.75
CA ASP A 81 -7.05 1.22 -4.11
C ASP A 81 -7.22 0.03 -3.17
N ASP A 82 -6.69 -1.14 -3.54
CA ASP A 82 -6.64 -2.32 -2.67
C ASP A 82 -5.85 -2.03 -1.39
N LEU A 83 -4.66 -1.43 -1.52
CA LEU A 83 -3.84 -1.05 -0.36
C LEU A 83 -4.54 -0.01 0.52
N ARG A 84 -5.15 1.01 -0.08
CA ARG A 84 -5.91 2.05 0.64
C ARG A 84 -7.09 1.45 1.41
N THR A 85 -7.84 0.56 0.77
CA THR A 85 -8.98 -0.13 1.36
C THR A 85 -8.52 -1.03 2.51
N GLY A 86 -7.45 -1.80 2.30
CA GLY A 86 -6.83 -2.62 3.34
C GLY A 86 -6.42 -1.79 4.55
N LEU A 87 -5.74 -0.65 4.34
CA LEU A 87 -5.31 0.23 5.42
C LEU A 87 -6.48 0.83 6.20
N SER A 88 -7.54 1.25 5.51
CA SER A 88 -8.77 1.75 6.13
C SER A 88 -9.42 0.67 7.01
N SER A 89 -9.55 -0.55 6.47
CA SER A 89 -10.11 -1.70 7.19
C SER A 89 -9.27 -2.06 8.43
N ALA A 90 -7.95 -2.19 8.27
CA ALA A 90 -7.06 -2.50 9.37
C ALA A 90 -7.11 -1.41 10.45
N THR A 91 -7.06 -0.13 10.06
CA THR A 91 -7.16 0.99 11.03
C THR A 91 -8.49 0.96 11.78
N ALA A 92 -9.60 0.60 11.13
CA ALA A 92 -10.89 0.45 11.79
C ALA A 92 -10.91 -0.75 12.77
N ASN A 93 -10.22 -1.84 12.43
CA ASN A 93 -10.13 -3.05 13.26
C ASN A 93 -9.21 -2.89 14.47
N PHE A 94 -8.25 -1.95 14.43
CA PHE A 94 -7.31 -1.66 15.51
C PHE A 94 -7.82 -0.60 16.51
N LYS A 95 -8.98 0.03 16.24
CA LYS A 95 -9.70 0.85 17.22
C LYS A 95 -10.37 -0.03 18.28
#